data_AF-A0A9D5J6Z4-F1
#
_entry.id   AF-A0A9D5J6Z4-F1
#
_cell.length_a   1.000
_cell.length_b   1.000
_cell.length_c   1.000
_cell.angle_alpha   90.00
_cell.angle_beta   90.00
_cell.angle_gamma   90.00
#
_symmetry.space_group_name_H-M   'P 1'
#
loop_
_entity.id
_entity.type
_entity.pdbx_description
1 polymer ?
#
loop_
_entity_poly.entity_id
_entity_poly.type
_entity_poly.pdbx_seq_one_letter_code
_entity_poly.pdbx_strand_id
1 'polypeptide(L)'
;NGPDHVDDQRTTMYVVSPIAAGGVQHERYSTAGLVRTIEIILGLPPLSVYDASANPLYAAFDVRKRNAQPFDALPARVDLSTRNATAAYRAKDSAALDFEHADAAPAADLNDIIWHAVKGANAKPPPFGRFSKDR
;
A
#
# COMPACT_ATOMS: atom_id res chain seq x y z
N ASN A 1 -10.43 -7.39 5.26
CA ASN A 1 -11.89 -7.10 5.36
C ASN A 1 -12.21 -6.14 6.50
N GLY A 2 -11.73 -4.90 6.43
CA GLY A 2 -12.22 -3.81 7.27
C GLY A 2 -13.40 -3.09 6.61
N PRO A 3 -14.28 -2.42 7.37
CA PRO A 3 -15.43 -1.70 6.83
C PRO A 3 -15.04 -0.47 5.97
N ASP A 4 -13.79 -0.02 6.03
CA ASP A 4 -13.28 1.13 5.26
C ASP A 4 -12.33 0.75 4.11
N HIS A 5 -12.10 -0.54 3.88
CA HIS A 5 -10.93 -0.96 3.12
C HIS A 5 -11.03 -0.61 1.63
N VAL A 6 -10.00 0.07 1.12
CA VAL A 6 -9.55 -0.11 -0.27
C VAL A 6 -8.97 -1.52 -0.37
N ASP A 7 -9.24 -2.25 -1.45
CA ASP A 7 -8.73 -3.60 -1.73
C ASP A 7 -7.28 -3.79 -1.23
N ASP A 8 -7.07 -4.77 -0.34
CA ASP A 8 -5.78 -5.06 0.32
C ASP A 8 -4.72 -5.59 -0.64
N GLN A 9 -5.12 -6.01 -1.84
CA GLN A 9 -4.22 -6.42 -2.91
C GLN A 9 -3.68 -5.23 -3.70
N ARG A 10 -4.20 -4.01 -3.46
CA ARG A 10 -3.65 -2.79 -4.05
C ARG A 10 -2.45 -2.32 -3.25
N THR A 11 -1.34 -2.15 -3.95
CA THR A 11 -0.13 -1.56 -3.40
C THR A 11 0.19 -0.23 -4.06
N THR A 12 1.11 0.52 -3.46
CA THR A 12 1.70 1.73 -4.05
C THR A 12 3.05 1.39 -4.66
N MET A 13 3.41 2.08 -5.74
CA MET A 13 4.70 1.96 -6.38
C MET A 13 5.23 3.35 -6.71
N TYR A 14 6.51 3.57 -6.44
CA TYR A 14 7.21 4.81 -6.73
C TYR A 14 8.34 4.56 -7.73
N VAL A 15 8.48 5.45 -8.72
CA VAL A 15 9.59 5.43 -9.68
C VAL A 15 10.38 6.71 -9.51
N VAL A 16 11.67 6.58 -9.19
CA VAL A 16 12.60 7.70 -9.06
C VAL A 16 13.74 7.49 -10.05
N SER A 17 13.76 8.30 -11.10
CA SER A 17 14.74 8.19 -12.19
C SER A 17 14.77 9.48 -13.02
N PRO A 18 15.91 9.85 -13.65
CA PRO A 18 15.95 10.97 -14.59
C PRO A 18 15.01 10.85 -15.79
N ILE A 19 14.62 9.62 -16.12
CA ILE A 19 13.68 9.29 -17.20
C ILE A 19 12.28 8.94 -16.66
N ALA A 20 12.01 9.14 -15.37
CA ALA A 20 10.65 9.03 -14.87
C ALA A 20 9.81 10.15 -15.51
N ALA A 21 8.61 9.81 -16.01
CA ALA A 21 7.69 10.79 -16.58
C ALA A 21 7.28 11.85 -15.53
N GLY A 22 7.34 11.49 -14.24
CA GLY A 22 6.87 12.31 -13.13
C GLY A 22 5.34 12.33 -13.03
N GLY A 23 4.84 12.84 -11.91
CA GLY A 23 3.41 12.91 -11.64
C GLY A 23 2.78 11.57 -11.27
N VAL A 24 1.46 11.60 -11.04
CA VAL A 24 0.65 10.42 -10.70
C VAL A 24 0.24 9.71 -11.98
N GLN A 25 0.45 8.40 -12.02
CA GLN A 25 -0.01 7.54 -13.12
C GLN A 25 -1.36 6.92 -12.75
N HIS A 26 -2.34 7.04 -13.65
CA HIS A 26 -3.69 6.52 -13.44
C HIS A 26 -3.94 5.18 -14.16
N GLU A 27 -2.98 4.73 -14.97
CA GLU A 27 -3.03 3.44 -15.66
C GLU A 27 -3.05 2.29 -14.66
N ARG A 28 -3.78 1.21 -14.98
CA ARG A 28 -3.83 0.03 -14.12
C ARG A 28 -2.58 -0.82 -14.34
N TYR A 29 -1.73 -0.88 -13.34
CA TYR A 29 -0.57 -1.78 -13.30
C TYR A 29 -0.80 -2.98 -12.39
N SER A 30 0.01 -4.02 -12.63
CA SER A 30 0.12 -5.20 -11.79
C SER A 30 1.60 -5.49 -11.52
N THR A 31 1.87 -6.34 -10.52
CA THR A 31 3.24 -6.81 -10.25
C THR A 31 3.85 -7.51 -11.47
N ALA A 32 3.05 -8.22 -12.27
CA ALA A 32 3.52 -8.81 -13.53
C ALA A 32 3.94 -7.74 -14.54
N GLY A 33 3.23 -6.61 -14.61
CA GLY A 33 3.62 -5.47 -15.46
C GLY A 33 4.93 -4.83 -15.02
N LEU A 34 5.19 -4.78 -13.70
CA LEU A 34 6.47 -4.35 -13.15
C LEU A 34 7.60 -5.32 -13.56
N VAL A 35 7.41 -6.63 -13.37
CA VAL A 35 8.40 -7.65 -13.79
C VAL A 35 8.68 -7.51 -15.29
N ARG A 36 7.63 -7.41 -16.11
CA ARG A 36 7.76 -7.22 -17.55
C ARG A 36 8.55 -5.96 -17.93
N THR A 37 8.39 -4.88 -17.17
CA THR A 37 9.15 -3.64 -17.38
C THR A 37 10.65 -3.84 -17.07
N ILE A 38 10.97 -4.53 -15.97
CA ILE A 38 12.36 -4.85 -15.60
C ILE A 38 13.00 -5.72 -16.69
N GLU A 39 12.29 -6.73 -17.20
CA GLU A 39 12.77 -7.57 -18.31
C GLU A 39 13.11 -6.74 -19.54
N ILE A 40 12.22 -5.83 -19.95
CA ILE A 40 12.44 -4.96 -21.12
C ILE A 40 13.67 -4.06 -20.92
N ILE A 41 13.82 -3.46 -19.73
CA ILE A 41 14.97 -2.60 -19.41
C ILE A 41 16.29 -3.37 -19.46
N LEU A 42 16.29 -4.62 -18.99
CA LEU A 42 17.48 -5.47 -18.92
C LEU A 42 17.71 -6.32 -20.19
N GLY A 43 16.79 -6.28 -21.16
CA GLY A 43 16.85 -7.10 -22.37
C GLY A 43 16.61 -8.59 -22.13
N LEU A 44 15.87 -8.94 -21.07
CA LEU A 44 15.58 -10.33 -20.70
C LEU A 44 14.32 -10.85 -21.42
N PRO A 45 14.26 -12.16 -21.74
CA PRO A 45 13.02 -12.79 -22.17
C PRO A 45 12.02 -12.86 -20.99
N PRO A 46 10.71 -12.99 -21.28
CA PRO A 46 9.72 -13.22 -20.24
C PRO A 46 9.96 -14.57 -19.54
N LEU A 47 9.69 -14.62 -18.25
CA LEU A 47 9.81 -15.83 -17.43
C LEU A 47 8.62 -16.78 -17.63
N SER A 48 7.46 -16.25 -18.02
CA SER A 48 6.23 -17.01 -18.22
C SER A 48 5.33 -16.41 -19.31
N VAL A 49 4.07 -16.87 -19.40
CA VAL A 49 3.04 -16.24 -20.24
C VAL A 49 2.39 -15.03 -19.54
N TYR A 50 2.44 -14.97 -18.20
CA TYR A 50 1.74 -13.95 -17.43
C TYR A 50 2.41 -12.58 -17.52
N ASP A 51 3.73 -12.52 -17.34
CA ASP A 51 4.58 -11.36 -17.59
C ASP A 51 4.67 -11.02 -19.09
N ALA A 52 4.77 -12.02 -19.96
CA ALA A 52 4.77 -11.79 -21.41
C ALA A 52 3.53 -11.02 -21.90
N SER A 53 2.37 -11.26 -21.27
CA SER A 53 1.10 -10.60 -21.59
C SER A 53 0.78 -9.40 -20.68
N ALA A 54 1.62 -9.09 -19.70
CA ALA A 54 1.37 -8.00 -18.77
C ALA A 54 1.64 -6.62 -19.41
N ASN A 55 0.85 -5.63 -19.02
CA ASN A 55 1.03 -4.25 -19.46
C ASN A 55 2.28 -3.63 -18.78
N PRO A 56 3.33 -3.27 -19.53
CA PRO A 56 4.52 -2.64 -18.96
C PRO A 56 4.25 -1.19 -18.54
N LEU A 57 5.11 -0.63 -17.70
CA LEU A 57 4.98 0.72 -17.14
C LEU A 57 5.41 1.81 -18.13
N TYR A 58 5.10 1.69 -19.42
CA TYR A 58 5.57 2.63 -20.45
C TYR A 58 5.22 4.09 -20.14
N ALA A 59 4.01 4.36 -19.64
CA ALA A 59 3.59 5.73 -19.29
C ALA A 59 4.37 6.32 -18.09
N ALA A 60 5.01 5.48 -17.27
CA ALA A 60 5.83 5.93 -16.16
C ALA A 60 7.23 6.41 -16.58
N PHE A 61 7.64 6.18 -17.83
CA PHE A 61 8.96 6.54 -18.35
C PHE A 61 8.87 7.44 -19.58
N ASP A 62 9.78 8.42 -19.66
CA ASP A 62 9.99 9.30 -20.80
C ASP A 62 11.43 9.14 -21.29
N VAL A 63 11.62 8.84 -22.58
CA VAL A 63 12.95 8.64 -23.18
C VAL A 63 13.84 9.89 -23.07
N ARG A 64 13.24 11.06 -22.83
CA ARG A 64 13.97 12.30 -22.56
C ARG A 64 14.25 12.40 -21.05
N LYS A 65 15.49 12.73 -20.69
CA LYS A 65 15.83 13.06 -19.30
C LYS A 65 15.02 14.29 -18.87
N ARG A 66 14.00 14.06 -18.04
CA ARG A 66 13.07 15.09 -17.53
C ARG A 66 13.70 15.86 -16.37
N ASN A 67 14.36 15.16 -15.44
CA ASN A 67 14.99 15.77 -14.27
C ASN A 67 16.16 14.93 -13.76
N ALA A 68 17.39 15.41 -13.93
CA ALA A 68 18.60 14.72 -13.45
C ALA A 68 19.18 15.33 -12.17
N GLN A 69 18.46 16.21 -11.48
CA GLN A 69 18.94 16.82 -10.24
C GLN A 69 19.11 15.75 -9.15
N PRO A 70 20.14 15.89 -8.27
CA PRO A 70 20.25 15.07 -7.08
C PRO A 70 18.98 15.14 -6.23
N PHE A 71 18.64 14.03 -5.57
CA PHE A 71 17.51 14.00 -4.65
C PHE A 71 17.92 14.52 -3.27
N ASP A 72 17.30 15.61 -2.84
CA ASP A 72 17.45 16.12 -1.48
C ASP A 72 16.47 15.40 -0.54
N ALA A 73 17.01 14.56 0.35
CA ALA A 73 16.21 13.80 1.29
C ALA A 73 15.46 14.73 2.26
N LEU A 74 14.14 14.54 2.36
CA LEU A 74 13.32 15.27 3.32
C LEU A 74 13.39 14.59 4.70
N PRO A 75 13.52 15.36 5.79
CA PRO A 75 13.44 14.79 7.13
C PRO A 75 12.04 14.24 7.41
N ALA A 76 11.96 13.24 8.28
CA ALA A 76 10.68 12.73 8.77
C ALA A 76 9.92 13.88 9.47
N ARG A 77 8.64 14.05 9.11
CA ARG A 77 7.76 15.09 9.70
C ARG A 77 7.02 14.61 10.95
N VAL A 78 7.20 13.34 11.31
CA VAL A 78 6.58 12.69 12.45
C VAL A 78 7.66 11.95 13.23
N ASP A 79 7.51 11.90 14.55
CA ASP A 79 8.39 11.11 15.39
C ASP A 79 8.09 9.62 15.19
N LEU A 80 9.06 8.92 14.61
CA LEU A 80 8.99 7.49 14.30
C LEU A 80 8.98 6.61 15.55
N SER A 81 9.29 7.17 16.71
CA SER A 81 9.22 6.49 18.01
C SER A 81 7.89 6.67 18.73
N THR A 82 6.99 7.50 18.18
CA THR A 82 5.66 7.73 18.77
C THR A 82 4.91 6.41 18.90
N ARG A 83 4.37 6.17 20.10
CA ARG A 83 3.50 5.03 20.40
C ARG A 83 2.13 5.50 20.83
N ASN A 84 1.14 4.62 20.70
CA ASN A 84 -0.18 4.84 21.29
C ASN A 84 -0.05 5.04 22.81
N ALA A 85 -0.74 6.05 23.33
CA ALA A 85 -0.75 6.31 24.77
C ALA A 85 -1.36 5.14 25.55
N THR A 86 -0.92 4.92 26.78
CA THR A 86 -1.49 3.88 27.67
C THR A 86 -2.97 4.10 27.99
N ALA A 87 -3.45 5.35 27.86
CA ALA A 87 -4.84 5.75 28.01
C ALA A 87 -5.63 5.77 26.68
N ALA A 88 -5.03 5.33 25.57
CA ALA A 88 -5.72 5.26 24.29
C ALA A 88 -6.90 4.27 24.35
N TYR A 89 -7.86 4.47 23.44
CA TYR A 89 -9.01 3.58 23.30
C TYR A 89 -8.56 2.12 23.19
N ARG A 90 -9.10 1.26 24.06
CA ARG A 90 -8.79 -0.19 24.13
C ARG A 90 -7.28 -0.52 24.17
N ALA A 91 -6.45 0.32 24.79
CA ALA A 91 -5.00 0.09 24.88
C ALA A 91 -4.62 -1.26 25.54
N LYS A 92 -5.38 -1.70 26.56
CA LYS A 92 -5.18 -3.00 27.21
C LYS A 92 -5.45 -4.16 26.25
N ASP A 93 -6.52 -4.08 25.48
CA ASP A 93 -6.90 -5.12 24.52
C ASP A 93 -5.88 -5.18 23.39
N SER A 94 -5.46 -4.02 22.86
CA SER A 94 -4.41 -3.92 21.84
C SER A 94 -3.09 -4.55 22.27
N ALA A 95 -2.72 -4.44 23.55
CA ALA A 95 -1.49 -5.03 24.09
C ALA A 95 -1.58 -6.55 24.29
N ALA A 96 -2.80 -7.11 24.32
CA ALA A 96 -3.06 -8.54 24.48
C ALA A 96 -3.25 -9.27 23.14
N LEU A 97 -3.26 -8.54 22.01
CA LEU A 97 -3.35 -9.14 20.68
C LEU A 97 -2.08 -9.92 20.34
N ASP A 98 -2.26 -11.09 19.71
CA ASP A 98 -1.17 -11.91 19.17
C ASP A 98 -0.75 -11.39 17.78
N PHE A 99 0.48 -10.91 17.70
CA PHE A 99 1.12 -10.47 16.45
C PHE A 99 2.33 -11.34 16.08
N GLU A 100 2.55 -12.49 16.75
CA GLU A 100 3.64 -13.40 16.43
C GLU A 100 3.39 -14.13 15.10
N HIS A 101 2.13 -14.42 14.79
CA HIS A 101 1.72 -15.08 13.56
C HIS A 101 0.78 -14.20 12.74
N ALA A 102 0.90 -14.29 11.41
CA ALA A 102 -0.04 -13.65 10.50
C ALA A 102 -1.46 -14.16 10.79
N ASP A 103 -2.43 -13.23 10.78
CA ASP A 103 -3.86 -13.50 11.01
C ASP A 103 -4.23 -14.09 12.39
N ALA A 104 -3.33 -14.04 13.39
CA ALA A 104 -3.64 -14.50 14.75
C ALA A 104 -4.52 -13.52 15.55
N ALA A 105 -4.36 -12.22 15.32
CA ALA A 105 -5.17 -11.19 15.97
C ALA A 105 -6.64 -11.24 15.48
N PRO A 106 -7.64 -11.28 16.39
CA PRO A 106 -9.04 -11.24 16.00
C PRO A 106 -9.37 -9.98 15.17
N ALA A 107 -9.75 -10.19 13.91
CA ALA A 107 -9.93 -9.11 12.95
C ALA A 107 -10.95 -8.04 13.38
N ALA A 108 -12.02 -8.43 14.08
CA ALA A 108 -13.02 -7.49 14.58
C ALA A 108 -12.43 -6.53 15.62
N ASP A 109 -11.66 -7.06 16.58
CA ASP A 109 -11.02 -6.27 17.62
C ASP A 109 -9.92 -5.38 17.06
N LEU A 110 -9.06 -5.94 16.20
CA LEU A 110 -7.97 -5.19 15.58
C LEU A 110 -8.50 -4.03 14.72
N ASN A 111 -9.54 -4.25 13.92
CA ASN A 111 -10.15 -3.19 13.10
C ASN A 111 -10.78 -2.09 13.94
N ASP A 112 -11.47 -2.45 15.03
CA ASP A 112 -12.07 -1.49 15.97
C ASP A 112 -11.01 -0.61 16.64
N ILE A 113 -9.93 -1.23 17.14
CA ILE A 113 -8.79 -0.54 17.74
C ILE A 113 -8.13 0.43 16.73
N ILE A 114 -7.83 -0.03 15.50
CA ILE A 114 -7.20 0.79 14.47
C ILE A 114 -8.09 1.97 14.07
N TRP A 115 -9.39 1.73 13.88
CA TRP A 115 -10.34 2.78 13.52
C TRP A 115 -10.33 3.91 14.55
N HIS A 116 -10.45 3.56 15.83
CA HIS A 116 -10.48 4.52 16.92
C HIS A 116 -9.12 5.20 17.18
N ALA A 117 -8.01 4.54 16.86
CA ALA A 117 -6.69 5.16 16.87
C ALA A 117 -6.54 6.25 15.80
N VAL A 118 -7.09 6.03 14.60
CA VAL A 118 -6.97 6.97 13.47
C VAL A 118 -8.04 8.06 13.49
N LYS A 119 -9.29 7.70 13.80
CA LYS A 119 -10.45 8.60 13.72
C LYS A 119 -10.84 9.22 15.06
N GLY A 120 -10.28 8.71 16.16
CA GLY A 120 -10.55 9.15 17.53
C GLY A 120 -11.50 8.21 18.29
N ALA A 121 -11.38 8.23 19.62
CA ALA A 121 -12.10 7.33 20.52
C ALA A 121 -13.64 7.40 20.44
N ASN A 122 -14.18 8.54 19.98
CA ASN A 122 -15.63 8.76 19.85
C ASN A 122 -16.15 8.57 18.42
N ALA A 123 -15.29 8.20 17.46
CA ALA A 123 -15.69 8.02 16.06
C ALA A 123 -16.51 6.74 15.89
N LYS A 124 -17.59 6.79 15.11
CA LYS A 124 -18.38 5.58 14.80
C LYS A 124 -17.76 4.84 13.61
N PRO A 125 -17.43 3.55 13.74
CA PRO A 125 -16.96 2.76 12.60
C PRO A 125 -17.99 2.73 11.47
N PRO A 126 -17.56 2.73 10.20
CA PRO A 126 -18.47 2.52 9.09
C PRO A 126 -19.06 1.10 9.18
N PRO A 127 -20.25 0.86 8.61
CA PRO A 127 -20.80 -0.48 8.54
C PRO A 127 -19.85 -1.39 7.75
N PHE A 128 -19.69 -2.64 8.18
CA PHE A 128 -18.98 -3.65 7.38
C PHE A 128 -19.58 -3.74 5.97
N GLY A 129 -18.70 -3.65 4.96
CA GLY A 129 -19.09 -3.72 3.56
C GLY A 129 -20.02 -4.91 3.32
N ARG A 130 -21.25 -4.60 2.89
CA ARG A 130 -22.29 -5.58 2.61
C ARG A 130 -21.98 -6.27 1.28
N PHE A 131 -21.01 -7.19 1.26
CA PHE A 131 -21.09 -8.26 0.28
C PHE A 131 -22.32 -9.08 0.67
N SER A 132 -23.40 -8.88 -0.08
CA SER A 132 -24.64 -9.65 0.06
C SER A 132 -24.27 -11.14 0.11
N LYS A 133 -24.65 -11.84 1.18
CA LYS A 133 -24.60 -13.30 1.23
C LYS A 133 -25.66 -13.95 0.33
N ASP A 134 -26.42 -13.16 -0.43
CA ASP A 134 -27.37 -13.66 -1.41
C ASP A 134 -26.69 -13.71 -2.79
N ARG A 135 -26.09 -14.86 -3.09
CA ARG A 135 -26.03 -15.47 -4.42
C ARG A 135 -26.20 -16.97 -4.30
#